data_AF-A0A7L4NQ09-F1
#
_entry.id   AF-A0A7L4NQ09-F1
#
_cell.length_a   1.000
_cell.length_b   1.000
_cell.length_c   1.000
_cell.angle_alpha   90.00
_cell.angle_beta   90.00
_cell.angle_gamma   90.00
#
_symmetry.space_group_name_H-M   'P 1'
#
loop_
_entity.id
_entity.type
_entity.pdbx_description
1 polymer ?
#
loop_
_entity_poly.entity_id
_entity_poly.type
_entity_poly.pdbx_seq_one_letter_code
_entity_poly.pdbx_strand_id
1 'polypeptide(L)' 'MEPMLPPGIQLTETLEQMQQGTLMRKVKSKSWKKQRFFKLQDDCMTIWYESKRTGKIESACEY' A
#
# COMPACT_ATOMS: atom_id res chain seq x y z
N MET A 1 7.38 -9.93 18.22
CA MET A 1 7.22 -11.02 17.24
C MET A 1 7.86 -10.47 15.97
N GLU A 2 9.04 -10.97 15.56
CA GLU A 2 9.68 -10.48 14.33
C GLU A 2 8.80 -10.85 13.12
N PRO A 3 8.57 -9.93 12.17
CA PRO A 3 7.91 -10.28 10.93
C PRO A 3 8.82 -11.25 10.16
N MET A 4 8.41 -12.51 10.08
CA MET A 4 9.12 -13.52 9.32
C MET A 4 8.97 -13.19 7.84
N LEU A 5 10.02 -12.64 7.23
CA LEU A 5 10.05 -12.41 5.80
C LEU A 5 9.88 -13.74 5.05
N PRO A 6 9.16 -13.74 3.91
CA PRO A 6 8.97 -14.95 3.12
C PRO A 6 10.31 -15.53 2.66
N PRO A 7 10.49 -16.87 2.66
CA PRO A 7 11.71 -17.49 2.20
C PRO A 7 12.05 -17.06 0.77
N GLY A 8 13.24 -16.45 0.58
CA GLY A 8 13.74 -16.05 -0.73
C GLY A 8 13.49 -14.58 -1.12
N ILE A 9 12.85 -13.77 -0.27
CA ILE A 9 12.76 -12.33 -0.48
C ILE A 9 13.86 -11.63 0.32
N GLN A 10 14.84 -11.06 -0.38
CA GLN A 10 15.86 -10.20 0.23
C GLN A 10 15.31 -8.77 0.31
N LEU A 11 15.46 -8.12 1.47
CA LEU A 11 15.12 -6.70 1.61
C LEU A 11 16.10 -5.86 0.79
N THR A 12 15.65 -5.42 -0.38
CA THR A 12 16.44 -4.54 -1.26
C THR A 12 16.09 -3.08 -0.97
N GLU A 13 16.96 -2.15 -1.36
CA GLU A 13 16.72 -0.71 -1.25
C GLU A 13 15.34 -0.30 -1.81
N THR A 14 14.93 -0.92 -2.92
CA THR A 14 13.61 -0.70 -3.52
C THR A 14 12.47 -1.13 -2.60
N LEU A 15 12.59 -2.28 -1.92
CA LEU A 15 11.57 -2.75 -0.98
C LEU A 15 11.50 -1.86 0.26
N GLU A 16 12.63 -1.39 0.77
CA GLU A 16 12.68 -0.43 1.88
C GLU A 16 11.97 0.88 1.51
N GLN A 17 12.19 1.38 0.29
CA GLN A 17 11.48 2.56 -0.24
C GLN A 17 9.98 2.30 -0.35
N MET A 18 9.56 1.11 -0.81
CA MET A 18 8.15 0.74 -0.88
C MET A 18 7.50 0.63 0.52
N GLN A 19 8.25 0.23 1.55
CA GLN A 19 7.79 0.15 2.94
C GLN A 19 7.67 1.53 3.62
N GLN A 20 8.47 2.51 3.21
CA GLN A 20 8.27 3.91 3.63
C GLN A 20 6.95 4.46 3.08
N GLY A 21 6.56 3.99 1.89
CA GLY A 21 5.33 4.34 1.21
C GLY A 21 5.43 5.65 0.44
N THR A 22 4.57 5.83 -0.56
CA THR A 22 4.66 6.95 -1.50
C THR A 22 3.28 7.39 -2.00
N LEU A 23 3.15 8.69 -2.26
CA LEU A 23 1.99 9.25 -2.96
C LEU A 23 2.08 8.94 -4.46
N MET A 24 1.11 8.18 -4.97
CA MET A 24 1.02 7.80 -6.37
C MET A 24 -0.36 8.13 -6.94
N ARG A 25 -0.46 8.16 -8.28
CA ARG A 25 -1.74 8.38 -8.97
C ARG A 25 -2.38 7.04 -9.33
N LYS A 26 -3.45 6.67 -8.62
CA LYS A 26 -4.30 5.52 -8.98
C LYS A 26 -5.18 5.91 -10.17
N VAL A 27 -4.94 5.28 -11.31
CA VAL A 27 -5.72 5.44 -12.55
C VAL A 27 -6.68 4.26 -12.66
N LYS A 28 -7.99 4.53 -12.75
CA LYS A 28 -9.02 3.49 -13.04
C LYS A 28 -9.70 3.70 -14.38
N SER A 29 -9.76 4.94 -14.86
CA SER A 29 -10.31 5.27 -16.17
C SER A 29 -9.70 6.59 -16.69
N LYS A 30 -10.08 7.02 -17.89
CA LYS A 30 -9.61 8.29 -18.49
C LYS A 30 -9.87 9.49 -17.57
N SER A 31 -11.04 9.53 -16.93
CA SER A 31 -11.47 10.61 -16.02
C SER A 31 -11.26 10.28 -14.53
N TRP A 32 -11.22 8.99 -14.15
CA TRP A 32 -10.96 8.61 -12.76
C TRP A 32 -9.47 8.40 -12.53
N LYS A 33 -8.82 9.46 -12.05
CA LYS A 33 -7.42 9.46 -11.63
C LYS A 33 -7.35 10.17 -10.28
N LYS A 34 -6.81 9.49 -9.26
CA LYS A 34 -6.80 10.00 -7.89
C LYS A 34 -5.44 9.79 -7.25
N GLN A 35 -4.92 10.81 -6.57
CA GLN A 35 -3.72 10.67 -5.73
C GLN A 35 -4.05 9.84 -4.49
N ARG A 36 -3.25 8.81 -4.19
CA ARG A 36 -3.39 7.91 -3.04
C ARG A 36 -2.01 7.56 -2.50
N PHE A 37 -1.94 7.38 -1.18
CA PHE A 37 -0.76 6.83 -0.54
C PHE A 37 -0.77 5.30 -0.66
N PHE A 38 0.37 4.72 -1.03
CA PHE A 38 0.60 3.27 -1.11
C PHE A 38 1.79 2.93 -0.23
N LYS A 39 1.69 1.84 0.53
CA LYS A 39 2.76 1.37 1.40
C LYS A 39 2.80 -0.15 1.41
N LEU A 40 3.97 -0.71 1.13
CA LEU A 40 4.26 -2.13 1.34
C LEU A 40 4.31 -2.39 2.86
N GLN A 41 3.66 -3.47 3.30
CA GLN A 41 3.71 -3.90 4.69
C GLN A 41 5.02 -4.66 4.96
N ASP A 42 5.31 -4.85 6.24
CA ASP A 42 6.54 -5.50 6.69
C ASP A 42 6.60 -7.00 6.32
N ASP A 43 5.47 -7.59 5.93
CA ASP A 43 5.36 -8.95 5.39
C ASP A 43 5.94 -9.07 3.96
N CYS A 44 6.30 -7.96 3.32
CA CYS A 44 6.72 -7.88 1.91
C CYS A 44 5.74 -8.53 0.92
N MET A 45 4.48 -8.69 1.31
CA MET A 45 3.43 -9.38 0.55
C MET A 45 2.20 -8.50 0.37
N THR A 46 1.85 -7.70 1.38
CA THR A 46 0.62 -6.91 1.40
C THR A 46 0.92 -5.44 1.09
N ILE A 47 0.15 -4.84 0.17
CA ILE A 47 0.19 -3.40 -0.08
C ILE A 47 -1.07 -2.76 0.51
N TRP A 48 -0.86 -1.91 1.51
CA TRP A 48 -1.89 -1.02 2.01
C TRP A 48 -1.99 0.21 1.13
N TYR A 49 -3.21 0.72 0.94
CA TYR A 49 -3.40 2.01 0.28
C TYR A 49 -4.59 2.77 0.86
N GLU A 50 -4.48 4.11 0.88
CA GLU A 50 -5.58 4.96 1.32
C GLU A 50 -6.75 4.81 0.33
N SER A 51 -7.93 4.44 0.82
CA SER A 51 -9.14 4.44 0.01
C SER A 51 -10.10 5.53 0.49
N LYS A 52 -10.74 6.23 -0.45
CA LYS A 52 -11.84 7.16 -0.15
C LYS A 52 -13.05 6.65 -0.89
N ARG A 53 -14.03 6.15 -0.15
CA ARG A 53 -15.31 5.72 -0.69
C ARG A 53 -16.25 6.93 -0.65
N THR A 54 -16.64 7.44 -1.81
CA THR A 54 -17.63 8.51 -1.88
C THR A 54 -18.96 7.94 -1.34
N GLY A 55 -19.36 8.32 -0.13
CA GLY A 55 -20.65 7.94 0.47
C GLY A 55 -20.60 7.18 1.81
N LYS A 56 -19.44 6.78 2.34
CA LYS A 56 -19.31 6.30 3.74
C LYS A 56 -17.96 6.72 4.33
N ILE A 57 -18.01 7.45 5.44
CA ILE A 57 -16.87 7.83 6.28
C ILE A 57 -16.59 6.67 7.24
N GLU A 58 -16.23 5.50 6.70
CA GLU A 58 -15.73 4.40 7.52
C GLU A 58 -14.53 3.84 6.76
N SER A 59 -13.35 4.04 7.36
CA SER A 59 -12.07 3.53 6.90
C SER A 59 -12.18 2.04 6.65
N ALA A 60 -12.03 1.61 5.39
CA ALA A 60 -12.07 0.21 4.98
C ALA A 60 -10.79 -0.54 5.36
N CYS A 61 -10.41 -0.44 6.63
CA CYS A 61 -9.39 -1.24 7.30
C CYS A 61 -9.97 -1.59 8.66
N GLU A 62 -10.93 -2.50 8.68
CA GLU A 62 -11.22 -3.25 9.90
C GLU A 62 -10.30 -4.48 9.91
N TYR A 63 -9.74 -4.73 11.09
CA TYR A 63 -8.72 -5.74 11.40
C TYR A 63 -9.17 -7.16 11.08
#